data_AF-A0A523QJX7-F1
#
_entry.id   AF-A0A523QJX7-F1
#
_cell.length_a   1.000
_cell.length_b   1.000
_cell.length_c   1.000
_cell.angle_alpha   90.00
_cell.angle_beta   90.00
_cell.angle_gamma   90.00
#
_symmetry.space_group_name_H-M   'P 1'
#
loop_
_entity.id
_entity.type
_entity.pdbx_description
1 polymer ?
#
loop_
_entity_poly.entity_id
_entity_poly.type
_entity_poly.pdbx_seq_one_letter_code
_entity_poly.pdbx_strand_id
1 'polypeptide(L)'
;MDIEKFKKSPTGRLIKTKANYRAFIPNPLPPAGLDKFSAEFVGILSEADRGIGALKSLGRLIPNPNLLVAPYVRKEAVQSSRIEG
;
A
#
# COMPACT_ATOMS: atom_id res chain seq x y z
N MET A 1 -18.83 -2.27 -10.45
CA MET A 1 -17.53 -2.97 -10.53
C MET A 1 -17.25 -3.28 -12.00
N ASP A 2 -16.18 -2.73 -12.55
CA ASP A 2 -15.71 -3.08 -13.89
C ASP A 2 -15.04 -4.46 -13.84
N ILE A 3 -15.76 -5.49 -14.29
CA ILE A 3 -15.36 -6.90 -14.15
C ILE A 3 -14.12 -7.21 -15.00
N GLU A 4 -13.90 -6.50 -16.11
CA GLU A 4 -12.78 -6.76 -17.00
C GLU A 4 -11.44 -6.51 -16.31
N LYS A 5 -11.38 -5.49 -15.42
CA LYS A 5 -10.19 -5.18 -14.63
C LYS A 5 -9.77 -6.30 -13.66
N PHE A 6 -10.68 -7.19 -13.28
CA PHE A 6 -10.42 -8.22 -12.26
C PHE A 6 -10.30 -9.65 -12.82
N LYS A 7 -10.55 -9.87 -14.12
CA LYS A 7 -10.50 -11.21 -14.73
C LYS A 7 -9.11 -11.85 -14.73
N LYS A 8 -8.04 -11.04 -14.82
CA LYS A 8 -6.64 -11.49 -14.89
C LYS A 8 -5.79 -10.92 -13.75
N SER A 9 -6.39 -10.76 -12.56
CA SER A 9 -5.68 -10.19 -11.43
C SER A 9 -4.56 -11.13 -10.94
N PRO A 10 -3.32 -10.64 -10.73
CA PRO A 10 -2.25 -11.44 -10.13
C PRO A 10 -2.47 -11.68 -8.62
N THR A 11 -3.37 -10.93 -7.99
CA THR A 11 -3.58 -10.92 -6.53
C THR A 11 -4.81 -11.67 -6.07
N GLY A 12 -5.56 -12.31 -6.96
CA GLY A 12 -6.76 -13.05 -6.61
C GLY A 12 -7.59 -13.45 -7.83
N ARG A 13 -8.80 -13.94 -7.58
CA ARG A 13 -9.71 -14.42 -8.64
C ARG A 13 -11.15 -14.02 -8.40
N LEU A 14 -11.89 -13.86 -9.50
CA LEU A 14 -13.34 -13.71 -9.44
C LEU A 14 -14.02 -15.08 -9.33
N ILE A 15 -15.00 -15.18 -8.43
CA ILE A 15 -15.92 -16.31 -8.34
C ILE A 15 -17.35 -15.85 -8.55
N LYS A 16 -18.20 -16.77 -9.00
CA LYS A 16 -19.65 -16.58 -9.04
C LYS A 16 -20.24 -17.09 -7.73
N THR A 17 -21.00 -16.25 -7.04
CA THR A 17 -21.63 -16.61 -5.76
C THR A 17 -22.95 -17.33 -5.99
N LYS A 18 -23.48 -17.97 -4.94
CA LYS A 18 -24.78 -18.67 -4.97
C LYS A 18 -25.95 -17.72 -5.30
N ALA A 19 -25.84 -16.45 -4.92
CA ALA A 19 -26.82 -15.40 -5.23
C ALA A 19 -26.54 -14.69 -6.57
N ASN A 20 -25.80 -15.33 -7.48
CA ASN A 20 -25.58 -14.90 -8.87
C ASN A 20 -24.83 -13.56 -9.05
N TYR A 21 -24.13 -13.07 -8.02
CA TYR A 21 -23.20 -11.94 -8.13
C TYR A 21 -21.75 -12.42 -8.26
N ARG A 22 -20.85 -11.54 -8.71
CA ARG A 22 -19.41 -11.80 -8.77
C ARG A 22 -18.73 -11.29 -7.50
N ALA A 23 -17.86 -12.10 -6.91
CA ALA A 23 -17.05 -11.73 -5.75
C ALA A 23 -15.57 -11.94 -6.06
N PHE A 24 -14.70 -11.06 -5.57
CA PHE A 24 -13.26 -11.21 -5.68
C PHE A 24 -12.71 -11.90 -4.43
N ILE A 25 -11.96 -12.98 -4.62
CA ILE A 25 -11.25 -13.68 -3.54
C ILE A 25 -9.75 -13.42 -3.73
N PRO A 26 -9.11 -12.70 -2.79
CA PRO A 26 -7.66 -12.52 -2.80
C PRO A 26 -6.91 -13.85 -2.67
N ASN A 27 -5.70 -13.90 -3.22
CA ASN A 27 -4.76 -14.98 -2.94
C ASN A 27 -4.33 -14.92 -1.46
N PRO A 28 -4.04 -16.07 -0.82
CA PRO A 28 -3.54 -16.09 0.55
C PRO A 28 -2.21 -15.33 0.65
N LEU A 29 -2.00 -14.70 1.81
CA LEU A 29 -0.74 -14.04 2.13
C LEU A 29 0.20 -14.99 2.90
N PRO A 30 1.53 -14.89 2.72
CA PRO A 30 2.21 -14.00 1.78
C PRO A 30 2.11 -14.48 0.33
N PRO A 31 2.28 -13.58 -0.67
CA PRO A 31 2.40 -13.98 -2.07
C PRO A 31 3.53 -14.99 -2.26
N ALA A 32 3.32 -15.99 -3.11
CA ALA A 32 4.33 -16.99 -3.41
C ALA A 32 5.61 -16.32 -3.97
N GLY A 33 6.77 -16.72 -3.46
CA GLY A 33 8.07 -16.18 -3.88
C GLY A 33 8.54 -14.93 -3.15
N LEU A 34 7.77 -14.40 -2.18
CA LEU A 34 8.19 -13.28 -1.33
C LEU A 34 9.42 -13.64 -0.47
N ASP A 35 9.62 -14.92 -0.17
CA ASP A 35 10.75 -15.49 0.57
C ASP A 35 12.10 -15.40 -0.16
N LYS A 36 12.10 -15.09 -1.46
CA LYS A 36 13.32 -15.12 -2.29
C LYS A 36 14.22 -13.89 -2.15
N PHE A 37 13.73 -12.82 -1.51
CA PHE A 37 14.46 -11.56 -1.24
C PHE A 37 15.51 -11.22 -2.32
N SER A 38 15.06 -10.99 -3.56
CA SER A 38 15.99 -10.66 -4.65
C SER A 38 16.83 -9.43 -4.30
N ALA A 39 18.02 -9.32 -4.90
CA ALA A 39 18.90 -8.17 -4.67
C ALA A 39 18.19 -6.83 -4.98
N GLU A 40 17.37 -6.81 -6.03
CA GLU A 40 16.53 -5.65 -6.37
C GLU A 40 15.51 -5.35 -5.27
N PHE A 41 14.76 -6.36 -4.79
CA PHE A 41 13.77 -6.18 -3.74
C PHE A 41 14.41 -5.66 -2.44
N VAL A 42 15.55 -6.22 -2.05
CA VAL A 42 16.32 -5.77 -0.88
C VAL A 42 16.85 -4.35 -1.08
N GLY A 43 17.28 -4.00 -2.30
CA GLY A 43 17.71 -2.65 -2.65
C GLY A 43 16.59 -1.61 -2.45
N ILE A 44 15.40 -1.89 -2.98
CA ILE A 44 14.22 -1.03 -2.84
C ILE A 44 13.80 -0.91 -1.36
N LEU A 45 13.77 -2.03 -0.63
CA LEU A 45 13.44 -2.03 0.80
C LEU A 45 14.44 -1.17 1.60
N SER A 46 15.73 -1.33 1.31
CA SER A 46 16.79 -0.55 1.96
C SER A 46 16.68 0.96 1.66
N GLU A 47 16.29 1.33 0.44
CA GLU A 47 16.02 2.73 0.10
C GLU A 47 14.82 3.30 0.87
N ALA A 48 13.73 2.54 0.95
CA ALA A 48 12.54 2.93 1.72
C ALA A 48 12.89 3.12 3.21
N ASP A 49 13.65 2.18 3.79
CA ASP A 49 14.10 2.26 5.18
C ASP A 49 14.97 3.50 5.44
N ARG A 50 15.89 3.84 4.52
CA ARG A 50 16.67 5.08 4.61
C ARG A 50 15.78 6.32 4.56
N GLY A 51 14.79 6.35 3.67
CA GLY A 51 13.84 7.45 3.57
C GLY A 51 13.06 7.69 4.87
N ILE A 52 12.55 6.61 5.48
CA ILE A 52 11.84 6.66 6.76
C ILE A 52 12.79 7.11 7.88
N GLY A 53 14.03 6.59 7.91
CA GLY A 53 15.05 6.98 8.88
C GLY A 53 15.40 8.47 8.79
N ALA A 54 15.53 9.01 7.58
CA ALA A 54 15.76 10.43 7.36
C ALA A 54 14.59 11.29 7.88
N LEU A 55 13.35 10.92 7.57
CA LEU A 55 12.15 11.60 8.07
C LEU A 55 12.09 11.60 9.62
N LYS A 56 12.34 10.46 10.25
CA LYS A 56 12.39 10.33 11.71
C LYS A 56 13.45 11.24 12.33
N SER A 57 14.60 11.36 11.66
CA SER A 57 15.70 12.20 12.13
C SER A 57 15.37 13.69 12.02
N LEU A 58 14.77 14.10 10.89
CA LEU A 58 14.29 15.48 10.71
C LEU A 58 13.22 15.87 11.73
N GLY A 59 12.30 14.96 12.06
CA GLY A 59 11.27 15.20 13.08
C GLY A 59 11.84 15.51 14.47
N ARG A 60 13.05 15.04 14.79
CA ARG A 60 13.75 15.35 16.05
C ARG A 60 14.39 16.73 16.07
N LEU A 61 14.65 17.33 14.91
CA LEU A 61 15.24 18.67 14.80
C LEU A 61 14.19 19.79 14.98
N ILE A 62 12.91 19.45 14.94
CA ILE A 62 11.82 20.41 15.05
C ILE A 62 11.48 20.61 16.54
N PRO A 63 11.46 21.85 17.05
CA PRO A 63 11.19 22.12 18.47
C PRO A 63 9.85 21.58 18.99
N ASN A 64 8.83 21.53 18.12
CA ASN A 64 7.53 20.92 18.42
C ASN A 64 6.98 20.17 17.20
N PRO A 65 7.27 18.87 17.04
CA PRO A 65 6.82 18.09 15.88
C PRO A 65 5.30 17.89 15.83
N ASN A 66 4.58 18.06 16.95
CA ASN A 66 3.13 17.94 16.99
C ASN A 66 2.42 18.98 16.11
N LEU A 67 3.07 20.11 15.81
CA LEU A 67 2.56 21.12 14.88
C LEU A 67 2.36 20.56 13.46
N LEU A 68 3.10 19.51 13.09
CA LEU A 68 3.03 18.91 11.76
C LEU A 68 2.04 17.74 11.68
N VAL A 69 1.64 17.13 12.79
CA VAL A 69 0.80 15.92 12.75
C VAL A 69 -0.55 16.20 12.08
N ALA A 70 -1.30 17.20 12.56
CA ALA A 70 -2.62 17.53 12.00
C ALA A 70 -2.59 17.94 10.50
N PRO A 71 -1.71 18.85 10.04
CA PRO A 71 -1.69 19.22 8.63
C PRO A 71 -1.25 18.07 7.72
N TYR A 72 -0.32 17.21 8.13
CA TYR A 72 0.09 16.06 7.32
C TYR A 72 -0.98 14.98 7.27
N VAL A 73 -1.70 14.69 8.35
CA VAL A 73 -2.86 13.78 8.34
C VAL A 73 -3.93 14.27 7.37
N ARG A 74 -4.26 15.58 7.40
CA ARG A 74 -5.23 16.16 6.47
C ARG A 74 -4.76 16.08 5.03
N LYS A 75 -3.47 16.36 4.78
CA LYS A 75 -2.88 16.28 3.44
C LYS A 75 -2.97 14.85 2.89
N GLU A 76 -2.62 13.85 3.70
CA GLU A 76 -2.69 12.45 3.32
C GLU A 76 -4.13 12.01 3.02
N ALA A 77 -5.09 12.39 3.87
CA ALA A 77 -6.50 12.09 3.62
C ALA A 77 -6.99 12.67 2.27
N VAL A 78 -6.64 13.93 1.96
CA VAL A 78 -7.00 14.55 0.68
C VAL A 78 -6.33 13.84 -0.50
N GLN A 79 -5.06 13.44 -0.37
CA GLN A 79 -4.34 12.72 -1.43
C GLN A 79 -4.93 11.32 -1.65
N SER A 80 -5.24 10.61 -0.57
CA SER A 80 -5.89 9.29 -0.61
C SER A 80 -7.26 9.35 -1.25
N SER A 81 -8.12 10.31 -0.87
CA SER A 81 -9.45 10.46 -1.49
C SER A 81 -9.39 10.71 -3.00
N ARG A 82 -8.37 11.44 -3.49
CA ARG A 82 -8.20 11.68 -4.94
C ARG A 82 -7.88 10.41 -5.74
N ILE A 83 -7.30 9.41 -5.11
CA ILE A 83 -7.00 8.12 -5.75
C ILE A 83 -8.29 7.29 -5.87
N GLU A 84 -9.21 7.47 -4.92
CA GLU A 84 -10.47 6.73 -4.84
C GLU A 84 -11.58 7.34 -5.72
N GLY A 85 -11.51 8.66 -5.98
CA GLY A 85 -12.48 9.40 -6.79
C GLY A 85 -13.50 10.15 -5.94
#